data_AF-A0A831XKC0-F1
#
_entry.id   AF-A0A831XKC0-F1
#
_cell.length_a   1.000
_cell.length_b   1.000
_cell.length_c   1.000
_cell.angle_alpha   90.00
_cell.angle_beta   90.00
_cell.angle_gamma   90.00
#
_symmetry.space_group_name_H-M   'P 1'
#
loop_
_entity.id
_entity.type
_entity.pdbx_description
1 polymer ?
#
loop_
_entity_poly.entity_id
_entity_poly.type
_entity_poly.pdbx_seq_one_letter_code
_entity_poly.pdbx_strand_id
1 'polypeptide(L)'
;MNLRMWARALRRIPRLDKQQWNALDLVARWLIAARAAVLVITLIPCLIAALLACRDHAFDGVLALWVTLGLLMAHATNNILNDLIDHMQGVDKGNYFRAQYGVQPLEHGLMSVRASLAYAAVTGGIAAAIGLYLFAIRGNLVLGLMAVGAFFVLFYTWPLKYIGLGEVAVLAVWGPLMTGGAYFVIAGSWSWQAAWLSLPYALGATTVLFGKHIDKLADDKGKHIRTLPVLLGERSARYTVLGM
;
A
#
# COMPACT_ATOMS: atom_id res chain seq x y z
N MET A 1 -26.13 0.36 7.01
CA MET A 1 -24.71 0.78 7.02
C MET A 1 -24.16 0.67 8.43
N ASN A 2 -23.08 -0.09 8.62
CA ASN A 2 -22.47 -0.29 9.95
C ASN A 2 -21.31 0.68 10.19
N LEU A 3 -21.63 1.96 10.41
CA LEU A 3 -20.63 3.04 10.59
C LEU A 3 -19.62 2.76 11.72
N ARG A 4 -20.07 2.08 12.78
CA ARG A 4 -19.19 1.65 13.89
C ARG A 4 -18.12 0.66 13.41
N MET A 5 -18.48 -0.26 12.53
CA MET A 5 -17.52 -1.20 11.94
C MET A 5 -16.56 -0.49 10.99
N TRP A 6 -17.02 0.48 10.21
CA TRP A 6 -16.15 1.24 9.31
C TRP A 6 -15.07 2.00 10.11
N ALA A 7 -15.47 2.70 11.17
CA ALA A 7 -14.53 3.37 12.07
C ALA A 7 -13.55 2.39 12.73
N ARG A 8 -14.00 1.17 13.05
CA ARG A 8 -13.14 0.11 13.59
C ARG A 8 -12.13 -0.37 12.55
N ALA A 9 -12.56 -0.66 11.32
CA ALA A 9 -11.70 -1.14 10.23
C ALA A 9 -10.67 -0.09 9.77
N LEU A 10 -10.98 1.20 9.93
CA LEU A 10 -10.05 2.30 9.68
C LEU A 10 -9.00 2.48 10.79
N ARG A 11 -9.24 1.99 12.00
CA ARG A 11 -8.34 2.17 13.16
C ARG A 11 -7.57 0.93 13.55
N ARG A 12 -8.13 -0.25 13.29
CA ARG A 12 -7.61 -1.55 13.74
C ARG A 12 -7.94 -2.61 12.71
N ILE A 13 -7.21 -3.71 12.81
CA ILE A 13 -7.46 -4.93 12.03
C ILE A 13 -8.38 -5.83 12.85
N PRO A 14 -9.69 -5.92 12.53
CA PRO A 14 -10.63 -6.67 13.34
C PRO A 14 -10.45 -8.18 13.09
N ARG A 15 -10.31 -8.99 14.15
CA ARG A 15 -10.43 -10.46 13.99
C ARG A 15 -11.90 -10.82 13.85
N LEU A 16 -12.25 -11.55 12.79
CA LEU A 16 -13.62 -11.91 12.47
C LEU A 16 -13.74 -13.40 12.17
N ASP A 17 -14.80 -14.02 12.67
CA ASP A 17 -15.25 -15.33 12.21
C ASP A 17 -16.12 -15.22 10.94
N LYS A 18 -16.50 -16.38 10.38
CA LYS A 18 -17.29 -16.46 9.15
C LYS A 18 -18.69 -15.89 9.29
N GLN A 19 -19.33 -16.03 10.46
CA GLN A 19 -20.67 -15.51 10.71
C GLN A 19 -20.63 -13.97 10.80
N GLN A 20 -19.67 -13.42 11.53
CA GLN A 20 -19.42 -11.99 11.66
C GLN A 20 -19.10 -11.36 10.31
N TRP A 21 -18.28 -12.02 9.48
CA TRP A 21 -17.97 -11.57 8.12
C TRP A 21 -19.21 -11.53 7.23
N ASN A 22 -20.03 -12.57 7.27
CA ASN A 22 -21.25 -12.64 6.46
C ASN A 22 -22.28 -11.56 6.84
N ALA A 23 -22.26 -11.08 8.09
CA ALA A 23 -23.11 -9.97 8.54
C ALA A 23 -22.60 -8.58 8.10
N LEU A 24 -21.38 -8.48 7.55
CA LEU A 24 -20.83 -7.19 7.11
C LEU A 24 -21.43 -6.72 5.79
N ASP A 25 -21.63 -5.41 5.69
CA ASP A 25 -21.93 -4.74 4.42
C ASP A 25 -20.71 -4.74 3.47
N LEU A 26 -20.96 -4.47 2.19
CA LEU A 26 -19.95 -4.50 1.13
C LEU A 26 -18.76 -3.59 1.44
N VAL A 27 -19.02 -2.39 1.97
CA VAL A 27 -17.99 -1.39 2.28
C VAL A 27 -17.13 -1.86 3.45
N ALA A 28 -17.73 -2.41 4.50
CA ALA A 28 -16.99 -2.96 5.63
C ALA A 28 -16.08 -4.12 5.21
N ARG A 29 -16.57 -5.02 4.33
CA ARG A 29 -15.75 -6.12 3.78
C ARG A 29 -14.59 -5.57 2.95
N TRP A 30 -14.85 -4.57 2.11
CA TRP A 30 -13.81 -3.90 1.32
C TRP A 30 -12.76 -3.22 2.21
N LEU A 31 -13.17 -2.45 3.22
CA LEU A 31 -12.25 -1.78 4.16
C LEU A 31 -11.32 -2.78 4.85
N ILE A 32 -11.84 -3.95 5.23
CA ILE A 32 -11.05 -4.99 5.89
C ILE A 32 -10.12 -5.68 4.89
N ALA A 33 -10.62 -6.05 3.71
CA ALA A 33 -9.84 -6.70 2.65
C ALA A 33 -8.72 -5.78 2.11
N ALA A 34 -8.98 -4.49 1.98
CA ALA A 34 -8.03 -3.47 1.56
C ALA A 34 -7.00 -3.07 2.63
N ARG A 35 -7.17 -3.57 3.88
CA ARG A 35 -6.40 -3.16 5.05
C ARG A 35 -6.43 -1.65 5.26
N ALA A 36 -7.64 -1.09 5.32
CA ALA A 36 -7.86 0.36 5.36
C ALA A 36 -7.08 1.09 6.47
N ALA A 37 -6.89 0.43 7.63
CA ALA A 37 -6.07 0.96 8.73
C ALA A 37 -4.62 1.31 8.33
N VAL A 38 -4.06 0.65 7.32
CA VAL A 38 -2.68 0.86 6.85
C VAL A 38 -2.63 1.91 5.72
N LEU A 39 -3.77 2.28 5.13
CA LEU A 39 -3.82 3.31 4.09
C LEU A 39 -3.42 4.70 4.61
N VAL A 40 -3.39 4.91 5.94
CA VAL A 40 -2.82 6.11 6.56
C VAL A 40 -1.37 6.34 6.12
N ILE A 41 -0.61 5.26 5.85
CA ILE A 41 0.77 5.37 5.39
C ILE A 41 0.81 6.05 4.01
N THR A 42 -0.24 5.88 3.21
CA THR A 42 -0.39 6.52 1.90
C THR A 42 -1.00 7.91 1.99
N LEU A 43 -1.87 8.15 2.98
CA LEU A 43 -2.46 9.47 3.18
C LEU A 43 -1.39 10.53 3.51
N ILE A 44 -0.41 10.19 4.35
CA ILE A 44 0.60 11.15 4.83
C ILE A 44 1.45 11.77 3.70
N PRO A 45 2.06 11.02 2.75
CA PRO A 45 2.76 11.60 1.60
C PRO A 45 1.90 12.55 0.78
N CYS A 46 0.61 12.23 0.61
CA CYS A 46 -0.33 13.09 -0.12
C CYS A 46 -0.57 14.41 0.65
N LEU A 47 -0.70 14.34 1.97
CA LEU A 47 -0.82 15.53 2.82
C LEU A 47 0.45 16.38 2.80
N ILE A 48 1.64 15.76 2.83
CA ILE A 48 2.92 16.47 2.69
C ILE A 48 2.95 17.20 1.34
N ALA A 49 2.61 16.53 0.24
CA ALA A 49 2.54 17.15 -1.08
C ALA A 49 1.56 18.34 -1.13
N ALA A 50 0.36 18.18 -0.54
CA ALA A 50 -0.63 19.24 -0.45
C ALA A 50 -0.12 20.45 0.35
N LEU A 51 0.52 20.22 1.50
CA LEU A 51 1.11 21.27 2.34
C LEU A 51 2.24 22.02 1.61
N LEU A 52 3.08 21.30 0.86
CA LEU A 52 4.12 21.92 0.05
C LEU A 52 3.52 22.75 -1.09
N ALA A 53 2.47 22.27 -1.75
CA ALA A 53 1.76 23.07 -2.76
C ALA A 53 1.10 24.31 -2.15
N CYS A 54 0.57 24.23 -0.91
CA CYS A 54 0.08 25.40 -0.18
C CYS A 54 1.19 26.42 0.09
N ARG A 55 2.36 25.95 0.55
CA ARG A 55 3.55 26.78 0.78
C ARG A 55 3.97 27.51 -0.49
N ASP A 56 3.89 26.81 -1.63
CA ASP A 56 4.32 27.33 -2.94
C ASP A 56 3.20 28.11 -3.65
N HIS A 57 2.09 28.41 -2.97
CA HIS A 57 0.92 29.13 -3.49
C HIS A 57 0.31 28.49 -4.75
N ALA A 58 0.49 27.19 -4.93
CA ALA A 58 0.06 26.40 -6.09
C ALA A 58 -0.96 25.31 -5.72
N PHE A 59 -1.61 25.44 -4.55
CA PHE A 59 -2.56 24.44 -4.08
C PHE A 59 -3.86 24.45 -4.86
N ASP A 60 -4.22 23.30 -5.42
CA ASP A 60 -5.54 23.00 -5.97
C ASP A 60 -6.20 21.89 -5.13
N GLY A 61 -7.26 22.25 -4.40
CA GLY A 61 -7.95 21.32 -3.51
C GLY A 61 -8.68 20.18 -4.22
N VAL A 62 -9.15 20.41 -5.45
CA VAL A 62 -9.84 19.38 -6.24
C VAL A 62 -8.84 18.34 -6.71
N LEU A 63 -7.69 18.78 -7.22
CA LEU A 63 -6.63 17.89 -7.65
C LEU A 63 -5.97 17.17 -6.48
N ALA A 64 -5.83 17.83 -5.33
CA ALA A 64 -5.36 17.21 -4.09
C ALA A 64 -6.28 16.07 -3.63
N LEU A 65 -7.60 16.27 -3.69
CA LEU A 65 -8.58 15.24 -3.36
C LEU A 65 -8.47 14.05 -4.32
N TRP A 66 -8.46 14.31 -5.63
CA TRP A 66 -8.43 13.25 -6.64
C TRP A 66 -7.14 12.45 -6.60
N VAL A 67 -5.97 13.09 -6.51
CA VAL A 67 -4.70 12.36 -6.45
C VAL A 67 -4.59 11.52 -5.17
N THR A 68 -5.06 12.06 -4.04
CA THR A 68 -5.10 11.32 -2.77
C THR A 68 -6.01 10.11 -2.89
N LEU A 69 -7.22 10.28 -3.42
CA LEU A 69 -8.16 9.18 -3.61
C LEU A 69 -7.60 8.10 -4.57
N GLY A 70 -7.01 8.51 -5.69
CA GLY A 70 -6.40 7.60 -6.66
C GLY A 70 -5.27 6.77 -6.04
N LEU A 71 -4.39 7.39 -5.27
CA LEU A 71 -3.28 6.71 -4.58
C LEU A 71 -3.78 5.78 -3.46
N LEU A 72 -4.81 6.17 -2.71
CA LEU A 72 -5.46 5.29 -1.71
C LEU A 72 -6.08 4.06 -2.36
N MET A 73 -6.76 4.22 -3.50
CA MET A 73 -7.31 3.11 -4.27
C MET A 73 -6.21 2.21 -4.86
N ALA A 74 -5.12 2.78 -5.36
CA ALA A 74 -3.98 2.02 -5.87
C ALA A 74 -3.34 1.17 -4.75
N HIS A 75 -3.11 1.76 -3.57
CA HIS A 75 -2.56 1.02 -2.42
C HIS A 75 -3.55 -0.06 -1.92
N ALA A 76 -4.85 0.25 -1.83
CA ALA A 76 -5.87 -0.74 -1.49
C ALA A 76 -5.87 -1.93 -2.47
N THR A 77 -5.72 -1.65 -3.76
CA THR A 77 -5.60 -2.68 -4.81
C THR A 77 -4.37 -3.55 -4.58
N ASN A 78 -3.20 -2.94 -4.33
CA ASN A 78 -1.98 -3.68 -4.01
C ASN A 78 -2.15 -4.58 -2.78
N ASN A 79 -2.82 -4.11 -1.73
CA ASN A 79 -3.07 -4.93 -0.53
C ASN A 79 -3.92 -6.17 -0.84
N ILE A 80 -4.97 -6.02 -1.65
CA ILE A 80 -5.84 -7.13 -2.04
C ILE A 80 -5.09 -8.12 -2.95
N LEU A 81 -4.32 -7.62 -3.93
CA LEU A 81 -3.51 -8.45 -4.82
C LEU A 81 -2.41 -9.18 -4.06
N ASN A 82 -1.80 -8.52 -3.07
CA ASN A 82 -0.77 -9.13 -2.23
C ASN A 82 -1.31 -10.35 -1.48
N ASP A 83 -2.52 -10.26 -0.92
CA ASP A 83 -3.16 -11.41 -0.26
C ASP A 83 -3.61 -12.49 -1.23
N LEU A 84 -4.06 -12.11 -2.42
CA LEU A 84 -4.39 -13.07 -3.46
C LEU A 84 -3.17 -13.88 -3.90
N ILE A 85 -2.07 -13.20 -4.24
CA ILE A 85 -0.84 -13.84 -4.71
C ILE A 85 -0.25 -14.71 -3.60
N ASP A 86 -0.16 -14.20 -2.37
CA ASP A 86 0.41 -14.98 -1.28
C ASP A 86 -0.44 -16.20 -0.89
N HIS A 87 -1.78 -16.12 -1.01
CA HIS A 87 -2.66 -17.27 -0.88
C HIS A 87 -2.41 -18.30 -2.00
N MET A 88 -2.30 -17.86 -3.26
CA MET A 88 -2.02 -18.74 -4.40
C MET A 88 -0.64 -19.41 -4.30
N GLN A 89 0.36 -18.72 -3.76
CA GLN A 89 1.71 -19.23 -3.53
C GLN A 89 1.82 -20.10 -2.25
N GLY A 90 0.75 -20.22 -1.45
CA GLY A 90 0.77 -21.01 -0.21
C GLY A 90 1.63 -20.40 0.90
N VAL A 91 1.98 -19.11 0.79
CA VAL A 91 2.80 -18.39 1.76
C VAL A 91 2.05 -18.20 3.08
N ASP A 92 0.72 -18.20 3.01
CA ASP A 92 -0.16 -17.87 4.14
C ASP A 92 -0.55 -19.07 4.97
N LYS A 93 -0.44 -20.27 4.40
CA LYS A 93 -0.70 -21.55 5.08
C LYS A 93 0.17 -21.67 6.32
N GLY A 94 -0.49 -21.71 7.48
CA GLY A 94 0.13 -21.93 8.80
C GLY A 94 0.96 -20.75 9.32
N ASN A 95 0.90 -19.57 8.71
CA ASN A 95 1.73 -18.43 9.13
C ASN A 95 1.11 -17.65 10.30
N TYR A 96 1.52 -18.01 11.52
CA TYR A 96 1.04 -17.43 12.78
C TYR A 96 1.27 -15.91 12.86
N PHE A 97 2.45 -15.44 12.48
CA PHE A 97 2.79 -14.00 12.51
C PHE A 97 1.94 -13.21 11.53
N ARG A 98 1.73 -13.73 10.31
CA ARG A 98 0.91 -13.07 9.29
C ARG A 98 -0.55 -12.91 9.74
N ALA A 99 -1.10 -13.83 10.53
CA ALA A 99 -2.45 -13.71 11.08
C ALA A 99 -2.59 -12.59 12.15
N GLN A 100 -1.47 -12.06 12.67
CA GLN A 100 -1.47 -10.93 13.60
C GLN A 100 -1.48 -9.57 12.89
N TYR A 101 -0.87 -9.45 11.71
CA TYR A 101 -0.78 -8.19 10.94
C TYR A 101 -1.97 -7.92 10.02
N GLY A 102 -2.99 -8.79 10.00
CA GLY A 102 -4.04 -8.71 9.00
C GLY A 102 -5.13 -9.76 9.22
N VAL A 103 -6.38 -9.41 8.89
CA VAL A 103 -7.34 -10.43 8.45
C VAL A 103 -6.80 -10.97 7.14
N GLN A 104 -6.83 -12.28 6.96
CA GLN A 104 -6.51 -12.94 5.70
C GLN A 104 -7.81 -13.49 5.14
N PRO A 105 -8.60 -12.69 4.38
CA PRO A 105 -9.94 -13.10 4.01
C PRO A 105 -9.95 -14.38 3.17
N LEU A 106 -8.92 -14.58 2.33
CA LEU A 106 -8.76 -15.78 1.52
C LEU A 106 -8.33 -16.98 2.35
N GLU A 107 -7.26 -16.86 3.13
CA GLU A 107 -6.72 -17.96 3.92
C GLU A 107 -7.69 -18.45 5.00
N HIS A 108 -8.44 -17.54 5.63
CA HIS A 108 -9.45 -17.89 6.62
C HIS A 108 -10.81 -18.29 5.99
N GLY A 109 -10.90 -18.37 4.66
CA GLY A 109 -12.13 -18.78 3.96
C GLY A 109 -13.31 -17.82 4.13
N LEU A 110 -13.04 -16.56 4.46
CA LEU A 110 -14.03 -15.48 4.57
C LEU A 110 -14.42 -14.95 3.18
N MET A 111 -13.50 -14.97 2.23
CA MET A 111 -13.69 -14.48 0.88
C MET A 111 -13.21 -15.53 -0.14
N SER A 112 -13.87 -15.62 -1.29
CA SER A 112 -13.41 -16.47 -2.39
C SER A 112 -12.38 -15.74 -3.26
N VAL A 113 -11.54 -16.49 -3.99
CA VAL A 113 -10.60 -15.94 -4.98
C VAL A 113 -11.31 -15.02 -5.98
N ARG A 114 -12.49 -15.44 -6.48
CA ARG A 114 -13.31 -14.65 -7.40
C ARG A 114 -13.75 -13.31 -6.79
N ALA A 115 -14.15 -13.31 -5.52
CA ALA A 115 -14.53 -12.08 -4.81
C ALA A 115 -13.32 -11.16 -4.58
N SER A 116 -12.15 -11.72 -4.24
CA SER A 116 -10.91 -10.95 -4.10
C SER A 116 -10.50 -10.29 -5.41
N LEU A 117 -10.55 -11.03 -6.52
CA LEU A 117 -10.29 -10.50 -7.85
C LEU A 117 -11.28 -9.39 -8.25
N ALA A 118 -12.57 -9.57 -7.94
CA ALA A 118 -13.58 -8.54 -8.19
C ALA A 118 -13.28 -7.25 -7.41
N TYR A 119 -12.91 -7.35 -6.12
CA TYR A 119 -12.52 -6.16 -5.36
C TYR A 119 -11.24 -5.52 -5.90
N ALA A 120 -10.22 -6.30 -6.25
CA ALA A 120 -9.00 -5.76 -6.86
C ALA A 120 -9.30 -5.05 -8.18
N ALA A 121 -10.11 -5.64 -9.05
CA ALA A 121 -10.48 -5.07 -10.35
C ALA A 121 -11.29 -3.78 -10.21
N VAL A 122 -12.29 -3.74 -9.32
CA VAL A 122 -13.09 -2.53 -9.07
C VAL A 122 -12.23 -1.44 -8.45
N THR A 123 -11.45 -1.75 -7.42
CA THR A 123 -10.61 -0.77 -6.72
C THR A 123 -9.51 -0.22 -7.64
N GLY A 124 -8.86 -1.11 -8.40
CA GLY A 124 -7.83 -0.74 -9.37
C GLY A 124 -8.39 0.02 -10.56
N GLY A 125 -9.60 -0.34 -11.01
CA GLY A 125 -10.33 0.39 -12.05
C GLY A 125 -10.66 1.82 -11.63
N ILE A 126 -11.07 2.04 -10.37
CA ILE A 126 -11.28 3.39 -9.83
C ILE A 126 -9.96 4.16 -9.81
N ALA A 127 -8.86 3.56 -9.33
CA ALA A 127 -7.54 4.18 -9.33
C ALA A 127 -7.09 4.58 -10.75
N ALA A 128 -7.29 3.68 -11.73
CA ALA A 128 -6.96 3.92 -13.12
C ALA A 128 -7.81 5.02 -13.75
N ALA A 129 -9.13 5.03 -13.49
CA ALA A 129 -10.03 6.07 -13.98
C ALA A 129 -9.64 7.45 -13.45
N ILE A 130 -9.32 7.55 -12.16
CA ILE A 130 -8.80 8.79 -11.55
C ILE A 130 -7.48 9.19 -12.19
N GLY A 131 -6.55 8.24 -12.38
CA GLY A 131 -5.28 8.52 -13.03
C GLY A 131 -5.45 9.04 -14.46
N LEU A 132 -6.35 8.45 -15.26
CA LEU A 132 -6.66 8.92 -16.62
C LEU A 132 -7.28 10.32 -16.63
N TYR A 133 -8.14 10.62 -15.66
CA TYR A 133 -8.66 11.96 -15.45
C TYR A 133 -7.53 12.97 -15.13
N LEU A 134 -6.60 12.63 -14.23
CA LEU A 134 -5.46 13.47 -13.90
C LEU A 134 -4.49 13.62 -15.07
N PHE A 135 -4.32 12.58 -15.89
CA PHE A 135 -3.55 12.63 -17.13
C PHE A 135 -4.14 13.64 -18.11
N ALA A 136 -5.47 13.68 -18.28
CA ALA A 136 -6.11 14.65 -19.16
C ALA A 136 -5.84 16.11 -18.74
N ILE A 137 -5.53 16.34 -17.45
CA ILE A 137 -5.28 17.68 -16.89
C ILE A 137 -3.78 18.05 -16.89
N ARG A 138 -2.89 17.07 -16.63
CA ARG A 138 -1.45 17.32 -16.38
C ARG A 138 -0.51 16.70 -17.42
N GLY A 139 -1.03 15.93 -18.36
CA GLY A 139 -0.30 15.38 -19.48
C GLY A 139 0.62 14.20 -19.13
N ASN A 140 1.58 13.96 -20.03
CA ASN A 140 2.33 12.69 -20.13
C ASN A 140 3.08 12.27 -18.88
N LEU A 141 3.53 13.20 -18.04
CA LEU A 141 4.24 12.83 -16.80
C LEU A 141 3.34 12.05 -15.84
N VAL A 142 2.03 12.37 -15.78
CA VAL A 142 1.08 11.55 -15.00
C VAL A 142 1.00 10.14 -15.54
N LEU A 143 0.94 9.97 -16.87
CA LEU A 143 0.89 8.65 -17.48
C LEU A 143 2.15 7.81 -17.16
N GLY A 144 3.33 8.44 -17.20
CA GLY A 144 4.58 7.80 -16.79
C GLY A 144 4.57 7.39 -15.31
N LEU A 145 4.14 8.28 -14.41
CA LEU A 145 4.01 7.99 -12.98
C LEU A 145 2.95 6.90 -12.71
N MET A 146 1.85 6.89 -13.45
CA MET A 146 0.83 5.83 -13.40
C MET A 146 1.41 4.48 -13.83
N ALA A 147 2.19 4.43 -14.92
CA ALA A 147 2.82 3.21 -15.39
C ALA A 147 3.81 2.65 -14.34
N VAL A 148 4.62 3.51 -13.74
CA VAL A 148 5.52 3.13 -12.63
C VAL A 148 4.72 2.66 -11.41
N GLY A 149 3.65 3.36 -11.05
CA GLY A 149 2.76 2.96 -9.96
C GLY A 149 2.09 1.60 -10.20
N ALA A 150 1.55 1.36 -11.40
CA ALA A 150 0.98 0.09 -11.82
C ALA A 150 2.02 -1.04 -11.77
N PHE A 151 3.26 -0.78 -12.18
CA PHE A 151 4.35 -1.73 -12.02
C PHE A 151 4.52 -2.13 -10.55
N PHE A 152 4.60 -1.19 -9.62
CA PHE A 152 4.72 -1.54 -8.20
C PHE A 152 3.47 -2.25 -7.66
N VAL A 153 2.26 -1.82 -8.01
CA VAL A 153 1.01 -2.47 -7.57
C VAL A 153 0.94 -3.94 -8.02
N LEU A 154 1.43 -4.26 -9.22
CA LEU A 154 1.36 -5.61 -9.78
C LEU A 154 2.56 -6.48 -9.35
N PHE A 155 3.75 -5.90 -9.31
CA PHE A 155 5.00 -6.66 -9.17
C PHE A 155 5.64 -6.59 -7.78
N TYR A 156 5.11 -5.76 -6.86
CA TYR A 156 5.62 -5.68 -5.49
C TYR A 156 5.61 -7.05 -4.80
N THR A 157 4.45 -7.72 -4.78
CA THR A 157 4.32 -9.01 -4.10
C THR A 157 5.14 -10.08 -4.80
N TRP A 158 5.09 -10.15 -6.13
CA TRP A 158 5.89 -11.06 -6.92
C TRP A 158 6.32 -10.35 -8.21
N PRO A 159 7.62 -10.30 -8.55
CA PRO A 159 8.73 -10.97 -7.89
C PRO A 159 9.46 -10.11 -6.83
N LEU A 160 9.20 -8.79 -6.74
CA LEU A 160 10.11 -7.86 -6.06
C LEU A 160 10.38 -8.22 -4.58
N LYS A 161 9.33 -8.51 -3.81
CA LYS A 161 9.45 -8.97 -2.42
C LYS A 161 10.26 -10.27 -2.30
N TYR A 162 10.14 -11.19 -3.26
CA TYR A 162 10.79 -12.50 -3.23
C TYR A 162 12.29 -12.43 -3.54
N ILE A 163 12.75 -11.35 -4.19
CA ILE A 163 14.15 -11.14 -4.58
C ILE A 163 14.84 -10.02 -3.80
N GLY A 164 14.25 -9.55 -2.71
CA GLY A 164 14.87 -8.57 -1.80
C GLY A 164 14.70 -7.11 -2.20
N LEU A 165 13.85 -6.84 -3.19
CA LEU A 165 13.56 -5.48 -3.65
C LEU A 165 12.30 -4.88 -2.99
N GLY A 166 11.66 -5.59 -2.06
CA GLY A 166 10.43 -5.14 -1.41
C GLY A 166 10.62 -3.83 -0.63
N GLU A 167 11.64 -3.76 0.20
CA GLU A 167 11.94 -2.59 1.05
C GLU A 167 12.43 -1.40 0.21
N VAL A 168 13.23 -1.66 -0.82
CA VAL A 168 13.66 -0.65 -1.79
C VAL A 168 12.46 -0.08 -2.54
N ALA A 169 11.52 -0.93 -2.95
CA ALA A 169 10.27 -0.50 -3.57
C ALA A 169 9.43 0.38 -2.64
N VAL A 170 9.31 0.01 -1.36
CA VAL A 170 8.59 0.84 -0.38
C VAL A 170 9.24 2.21 -0.22
N LEU A 171 10.57 2.27 -0.07
CA LEU A 171 11.29 3.53 0.07
C LEU A 171 11.11 4.43 -1.17
N ALA A 172 11.18 3.86 -2.37
CA ALA A 172 10.99 4.60 -3.62
C ALA A 172 9.54 5.10 -3.80
N VAL A 173 8.56 4.24 -3.50
CA VAL A 173 7.13 4.55 -3.65
C VAL A 173 6.69 5.58 -2.62
N TRP A 174 6.81 5.29 -1.32
CA TRP A 174 6.34 6.20 -0.27
C TRP A 174 7.22 7.42 -0.08
N GLY A 175 8.44 7.40 -0.62
CA GLY A 175 9.28 8.56 -0.74
C GLY A 175 8.97 9.36 -2.01
N PRO A 176 9.95 9.51 -2.91
CA PRO A 176 9.94 10.54 -3.95
C PRO A 176 8.79 10.39 -4.94
N LEU A 177 8.37 9.16 -5.27
CA LEU A 177 7.36 8.95 -6.29
C LEU A 177 6.00 9.47 -5.85
N MET A 178 5.57 9.14 -4.64
CA MET A 178 4.21 9.43 -4.22
C MET A 178 4.04 10.87 -3.77
N THR A 179 4.99 11.44 -3.02
CA THR A 179 4.95 12.86 -2.66
C THR A 179 5.24 13.75 -3.86
N GLY A 180 6.27 13.43 -4.64
CA GLY A 180 6.61 14.20 -5.84
C GLY A 180 5.52 14.15 -6.90
N GLY A 181 4.93 12.97 -7.14
CA GLY A 181 3.82 12.80 -8.07
C GLY A 181 2.55 13.50 -7.61
N ALA A 182 2.19 13.39 -6.32
CA ALA A 182 1.07 14.14 -5.78
C ALA A 182 1.29 15.66 -5.86
N TYR A 183 2.49 16.14 -5.54
CA TYR A 183 2.83 17.55 -5.66
C TYR A 183 2.72 18.02 -7.11
N PHE A 184 3.26 17.27 -8.07
CA PHE A 184 3.15 17.58 -9.49
C PHE A 184 1.70 17.70 -9.95
N VAL A 185 0.83 16.77 -9.52
CA VAL A 185 -0.59 16.83 -9.85
C VAL A 185 -1.24 18.06 -9.24
N ILE A 186 -0.97 18.37 -7.97
CA ILE A 186 -1.57 19.50 -7.27
C ILE A 186 -1.06 20.83 -7.86
N ALA A 187 0.25 21.05 -7.83
CA ALA A 187 0.93 22.30 -8.17
C ALA A 187 1.16 22.52 -9.68
N GLY A 188 1.00 21.48 -10.51
CA GLY A 188 1.20 21.56 -11.96
C GLY A 188 2.66 21.61 -12.41
N SER A 189 3.63 21.55 -11.50
CA SER A 189 5.07 21.54 -11.79
C SER A 189 5.79 20.51 -10.93
N TRP A 190 6.85 19.90 -11.48
CA TRP A 190 7.64 18.92 -10.73
C TRP A 190 8.63 19.64 -9.81
N SER A 191 8.75 19.18 -8.56
CA SER A 191 9.72 19.68 -7.60
C SER A 191 10.52 18.53 -7.00
N TRP A 192 11.83 18.49 -7.30
CA TRP A 192 12.75 17.54 -6.65
C TRP A 192 12.85 17.77 -5.16
N GLN A 193 12.69 19.01 -4.69
CA GLN A 193 12.65 19.32 -3.27
C GLN A 193 11.45 18.65 -2.62
N ALA A 194 10.25 18.75 -3.23
CA ALA A 194 9.07 18.07 -2.73
C ALA A 194 9.21 16.54 -2.75
N ALA A 195 9.81 15.99 -3.81
CA ALA A 195 10.10 14.56 -3.89
C ALA A 195 11.04 14.11 -2.76
N TRP A 196 12.18 14.78 -2.56
CA TRP A 196 13.17 14.35 -1.56
C TRP A 196 12.76 14.64 -0.11
N LEU A 197 11.95 15.67 0.16
CA LEU A 197 11.43 15.98 1.49
C LEU A 197 10.57 14.85 2.10
N SER A 198 10.11 13.92 1.28
CA SER A 198 9.36 12.75 1.73
C SER A 198 10.22 11.61 2.26
N LEU A 199 11.55 11.64 2.05
CA LEU A 199 12.44 10.56 2.47
C LEU A 199 12.38 10.28 3.98
N PRO A 200 12.40 11.28 4.90
CA PRO A 200 12.25 11.00 6.33
C PRO A 200 10.97 10.22 6.67
N TYR A 201 9.88 10.55 5.98
CA TYR A 201 8.62 9.82 6.14
C TYR A 201 8.70 8.39 5.57
N ALA A 202 9.30 8.25 4.38
CA ALA A 202 9.46 6.96 3.70
C ALA A 202 10.37 6.00 4.47
N LEU A 203 11.37 6.51 5.19
CA LEU A 203 12.19 5.73 6.12
C LEU A 203 11.30 5.10 7.21
N GLY A 204 10.39 5.87 7.81
CA GLY A 204 9.41 5.34 8.76
C GLY A 204 8.49 4.26 8.18
N ALA A 205 8.00 4.43 6.95
CA ALA A 205 7.23 3.38 6.28
C ALA A 205 8.08 2.12 6.00
N THR A 206 9.36 2.30 5.66
CA THR A 206 10.31 1.23 5.39
C THR A 206 10.65 0.45 6.66
N THR A 207 10.85 1.12 7.80
CA THR A 207 11.12 0.45 9.10
C THR A 207 9.94 -0.40 9.56
N VAL A 208 8.70 0.04 9.32
CA VAL A 208 7.50 -0.78 9.57
C VAL A 208 7.54 -2.08 8.75
N LEU A 209 7.92 -2.02 7.46
CA LEU A 209 8.03 -3.21 6.63
C LEU A 209 9.18 -4.12 7.09
N PHE A 210 10.33 -3.54 7.42
CA PHE A 210 11.46 -4.28 8.00
C PHE A 210 11.05 -5.04 9.25
N GLY A 211 10.36 -4.40 10.21
CA GLY A 211 9.89 -5.06 11.42
C GLY A 211 9.02 -6.28 11.10
N LYS A 212 8.04 -6.10 10.20
CA LYS A 212 7.17 -7.19 9.73
C LYS A 212 7.95 -8.34 9.09
N HIS A 213 9.01 -8.05 8.34
CA HIS A 213 9.82 -9.06 7.65
C HIS A 213 10.87 -9.71 8.58
N ILE A 214 11.35 -9.00 9.60
CA ILE A 214 12.16 -9.57 10.69
C ILE A 214 11.33 -10.58 11.49
N ASP A 215 10.10 -10.24 11.85
CA ASP A 215 9.23 -11.10 12.65
C ASP A 215 8.91 -12.45 11.97
N LYS A 216 8.96 -12.51 10.64
CA LYS A 216 8.74 -13.75 9.85
C LYS A 216 9.98 -14.26 9.13
N LEU A 217 11.17 -13.86 9.57
CA LEU A 217 12.44 -14.17 8.88
C LEU A 217 12.65 -15.68 8.69
N ALA A 218 12.36 -16.48 9.73
CA ALA A 218 12.50 -17.93 9.66
C ALA A 218 11.52 -18.57 8.64
N ASP A 219 10.25 -18.13 8.67
CA ASP A 219 9.21 -18.62 7.75
C ASP A 219 9.50 -18.23 6.30
N ASP A 220 9.88 -16.98 6.05
CA ASP A 220 10.24 -16.48 4.73
C ASP A 220 11.45 -17.25 4.18
N LYS A 221 12.48 -17.49 5.00
CA LYS A 221 13.66 -18.28 4.63
C LYS A 221 13.28 -19.73 4.28
N GLY A 222 12.42 -20.36 5.08
CA GLY A 222 11.92 -21.72 4.84
C GLY A 222 11.12 -21.86 3.54
N LYS A 223 10.46 -20.78 3.09
CA LYS A 223 9.69 -20.72 1.83
C LYS A 223 10.49 -20.12 0.66
N HIS A 224 11.81 -19.97 0.80
CA HIS A 224 12.72 -19.37 -0.20
C HIS A 224 12.37 -17.92 -0.61
N ILE A 225 11.69 -17.18 0.25
CA ILE A 225 11.38 -15.76 0.05
C ILE A 225 12.58 -14.95 0.57
N ARG A 226 13.29 -14.28 -0.33
CA ARG A 226 14.52 -13.56 0.00
C ARG A 226 14.24 -12.08 0.24
N THR A 227 13.36 -11.75 1.20
CA THR A 227 13.14 -10.35 1.62
C THR A 227 14.46 -9.71 2.06
N LEU A 228 14.56 -8.38 2.05
CA LEU A 228 15.82 -7.73 2.41
C LEU A 228 16.31 -8.12 3.82
N PRO A 229 15.45 -8.23 4.86
CA PRO A 229 15.85 -8.78 6.15
C PRO A 229 16.39 -10.22 6.11
N VAL A 230 15.84 -11.09 5.25
CA VAL A 230 16.35 -12.45 5.07
C VAL A 230 17.75 -12.43 4.45
N LEU A 231 17.99 -11.55 3.47
CA LEU A 231 19.29 -11.41 2.81
C LEU A 231 20.36 -10.82 3.75
N LEU A 232 19.99 -9.83 4.56
CA LEU A 232 20.89 -9.18 5.52
C LEU A 232 21.17 -10.05 6.75
N GLY A 233 20.22 -10.91 7.11
CA GLY A 233 20.20 -11.63 8.39
C GLY A 233 19.66 -10.75 9.52
N GLU A 234 19.12 -11.39 10.57
CA GLU A 234 18.36 -10.70 11.62
C GLU A 234 19.13 -9.56 12.30
N ARG A 235 20.39 -9.81 12.69
CA ARG A 235 21.23 -8.83 13.40
C ARG A 235 21.44 -7.58 12.54
N SER A 236 21.86 -7.76 11.29
CA SER A 236 22.09 -6.65 10.36
C SER A 236 20.79 -5.92 10.04
N ALA A 237 19.69 -6.64 9.83
CA ALA A 237 18.37 -6.05 9.58
C ALA A 237 17.91 -5.15 10.75
N ARG A 238 18.13 -5.58 12.01
CA ARG A 238 17.85 -4.75 13.20
C ARG A 238 18.73 -3.50 13.25
N TYR A 239 20.02 -3.59 12.93
CA TYR A 239 20.88 -2.40 12.84
C TYR A 239 20.50 -1.47 11.70
N THR A 240 20.07 -2.00 10.55
CA THR A 240 19.54 -1.20 9.45
C THR A 240 18.33 -0.38 9.91
N VAL A 241 17.40 -0.98 10.66
CA VAL A 241 16.24 -0.26 11.24
C VAL A 241 16.68 0.82 12.22
N LEU A 242 17.70 0.59 13.04
CA LEU A 242 18.20 1.60 13.99
C LEU A 242 18.94 2.76 13.31
N GLY A 243 19.49 2.54 12.11
CA GLY A 243 20.21 3.56 11.35
C GLY A 243 19.32 4.39 10.42
N MET A 244 18.08 3.96 10.16
CA MET A 244 17.06 4.70 9.40
C MET A 244 16.35 5.72 10.28
#